data_AF-G2WTD0-F1
#
_entry.id   AF-G2WTD0-F1
#
_cell.length_a   1.000
_cell.length_b   1.000
_cell.length_c   1.000
_cell.angle_alpha   90.00
_cell.angle_beta   90.00
_cell.angle_gamma   90.00
#
_symmetry.space_group_name_H-M   'P 1'
#
loop_
_entity.id
_entity.type
_entity.pdbx_description
1 polymer ?
#
loop_
_entity_poly.entity_id
_entity_poly.type
_entity_poly.pdbx_seq_one_letter_code
_entity_poly.pdbx_strand_id
1 'polypeptide(L)'
;MNDIDSAFVTQSFEDLFSTLSRWELDGDLVLDISIYSPSDSDHWFKYLEFGPDIPYGRSSPSFRHSEVSTQSLTDLYDDPAHGWRAGRRETALKSQVINRVFDEIECPVPCEDEELEKKWWQRLPLVPAITGVYLRQQTRRRWKPTDLTRMFARFPNLNELWYEPWKDEPLMQSFTDKDHETLFGSLHKNLRTMILFENFNQDYEIPKSWHLEAIRARMGNTALARKLAKTSQDLQVLSASFIVDARHFFLARRESCIWPNLTSLTLTSSLLGPDASSADIDGMLLNAAAAASNMPKIRTIEIWNGKKGLAMLFRYRTARDGQSVTVTLRGTSEVILRPTVAQAWEAVALRHRHGRLEIESDSIDGNIIKSHGEAICHLKLSTQVIRPVSLRQIVKEDQLRTGPFNMKIW
;
A
#
# COMPACT_ATOMS: atom_id res chain seq x y z
N MET A 1 -21.69 3.74 10.36
CA MET A 1 -21.30 4.17 11.73
C MET A 1 -22.59 4.44 12.52
N ASN A 2 -22.61 4.91 13.77
CA ASN A 2 -23.83 5.53 14.32
C ASN A 2 -23.61 7.04 14.48
N ASP A 3 -24.69 7.82 14.59
CA ASP A 3 -24.62 9.28 14.64
C ASP A 3 -23.74 9.82 15.77
N ILE A 4 -23.65 9.10 16.89
CA ILE A 4 -22.83 9.47 18.05
C ILE A 4 -21.35 9.30 17.73
N ASP A 5 -20.98 8.17 17.12
CA ASP A 5 -19.63 7.90 16.67
C ASP A 5 -19.19 8.95 15.62
N SER A 6 -20.07 9.29 14.67
CA SER A 6 -19.83 10.32 13.64
C SER A 6 -19.62 11.70 14.26
N ALA A 7 -20.44 12.08 15.24
CA ALA A 7 -20.27 13.34 15.98
C ALA A 7 -18.95 13.37 16.76
N PHE A 8 -18.53 12.25 17.36
CA PHE A 8 -17.26 12.17 18.10
C PHE A 8 -16.05 12.35 17.18
N VAL A 9 -16.04 11.69 16.02
CA VAL A 9 -14.98 11.86 15.01
C VAL A 9 -14.93 13.32 14.55
N THR A 10 -16.09 13.90 14.25
CA THR A 10 -16.22 15.31 13.81
C THR A 10 -15.61 16.28 14.83
N GLN A 11 -16.04 16.20 16.09
CA GLN A 11 -15.52 17.05 17.16
C GLN A 11 -14.01 16.89 17.33
N SER A 12 -13.51 15.65 17.24
CA SER A 12 -12.09 15.36 17.35
C SER A 12 -11.28 16.06 16.25
N PHE A 13 -11.79 16.10 15.01
CA PHE A 13 -11.17 16.83 13.91
C PHE A 13 -11.23 18.35 14.10
N GLU A 14 -12.35 18.90 14.58
CA GLU A 14 -12.46 20.33 14.89
C GLU A 14 -11.44 20.76 15.95
N ASP A 15 -11.34 20.01 17.05
CA ASP A 15 -10.43 20.28 18.15
C ASP A 15 -8.95 20.14 17.71
N LEU A 16 -8.65 19.09 16.95
CA LEU A 16 -7.31 18.85 16.39
C LEU A 16 -6.87 20.00 15.50
N PHE A 17 -7.70 20.39 14.53
CA PHE A 17 -7.36 21.44 13.58
C PHE A 17 -7.27 22.80 14.27
N SER A 18 -8.20 23.11 15.18
CA SER A 18 -8.16 24.32 15.99
C SER A 18 -6.86 24.43 16.79
N THR A 19 -6.41 23.32 17.38
CA THR A 19 -5.18 23.26 18.17
C THR A 19 -3.94 23.41 17.30
N LEU A 20 -3.80 22.58 16.26
CA LEU A 20 -2.60 22.54 15.42
C LEU A 20 -2.46 23.76 14.50
N SER A 21 -3.56 24.47 14.20
CA SER A 21 -3.50 25.71 13.40
C SER A 21 -2.69 26.83 14.07
N ARG A 22 -2.49 26.75 15.39
CA ARG A 22 -1.71 27.71 16.18
C ARG A 22 -0.23 27.34 16.25
N TRP A 23 0.15 26.17 15.75
CA TRP A 23 1.53 25.70 15.80
C TRP A 23 2.29 26.26 14.60
N GLU A 24 3.49 26.76 14.86
CA GLU A 24 4.41 27.16 13.80
C GLU A 24 5.06 25.93 13.17
N LEU A 25 5.59 26.09 11.96
CA LEU A 25 6.38 25.05 11.31
C LEU A 25 7.74 24.93 12.02
N ASP A 26 7.82 24.03 12.98
CA ASP A 26 9.06 23.66 13.68
C ASP A 26 9.38 22.18 13.45
N GLY A 27 10.17 21.92 12.41
CA GLY A 27 10.57 20.57 12.01
C GLY A 27 9.49 19.80 11.26
N ASP A 28 9.58 18.46 11.32
CA ASP A 28 8.67 17.53 10.66
C ASP A 28 7.61 17.03 11.64
N LEU A 29 6.38 17.52 11.53
CA LEU A 29 5.25 17.01 12.30
C LEU A 29 4.39 16.09 11.42
N VAL A 30 4.25 14.85 11.88
CA VAL A 30 3.44 13.82 11.23
C VAL A 30 2.12 13.65 11.97
N LEU A 31 1.03 13.68 11.22
CA LEU A 31 -0.30 13.31 11.70
C LEU A 31 -0.60 11.84 11.36
N ASP A 32 -0.62 10.99 12.38
CA ASP A 32 -0.93 9.55 12.27
C ASP A 32 -2.34 9.29 12.79
N ILE A 33 -3.29 9.02 11.87
CA ILE A 33 -4.73 8.97 12.18
C ILE A 33 -5.21 7.53 12.21
N SER A 34 -5.87 7.18 13.32
CA SER A 34 -6.45 5.85 13.54
C SER A 34 -7.89 5.96 14.01
N ILE A 35 -8.83 5.33 13.30
CA ILE A 35 -10.24 5.27 13.69
C ILE A 35 -10.64 3.81 13.80
N TYR A 36 -10.93 3.35 15.01
CA TYR A 36 -11.22 1.95 15.28
C TYR A 36 -12.16 1.79 16.47
N SER A 37 -12.87 0.66 16.51
CA SER A 37 -13.60 0.25 17.70
C SER A 37 -12.74 -0.73 18.50
N PRO A 38 -12.57 -0.55 19.82
CA PRO A 38 -11.91 -1.56 20.67
C PRO A 38 -12.52 -2.96 20.52
N SER A 39 -13.83 -3.04 20.27
CA SER A 39 -14.54 -4.31 20.02
C SER A 39 -13.98 -5.10 18.84
N ASP A 40 -13.34 -4.44 17.87
CA ASP A 40 -12.79 -5.10 16.69
C ASP A 40 -11.63 -5.99 17.10
N SER A 41 -10.65 -5.48 17.84
CA SER A 41 -9.57 -6.28 18.41
C SER A 41 -10.05 -7.24 19.50
N ASP A 42 -11.10 -6.89 20.25
CA ASP A 42 -11.59 -7.72 21.34
C ASP A 42 -12.37 -8.95 20.87
N HIS A 43 -12.94 -8.94 19.66
CA HIS A 43 -13.83 -10.03 19.21
C HIS A 43 -13.51 -10.55 17.81
N TRP A 44 -13.32 -9.66 16.83
CA TRP A 44 -13.39 -10.03 15.42
C TRP A 44 -12.04 -10.05 14.70
N PHE A 45 -11.07 -9.28 15.18
CA PHE A 45 -9.81 -9.00 14.51
C PHE A 45 -8.69 -8.93 15.55
N LYS A 46 -8.52 -10.03 16.31
CA LYS A 46 -7.58 -10.20 17.43
C LYS A 46 -6.11 -9.86 17.13
N TYR A 47 -5.74 -9.83 15.85
CA TYR A 47 -4.40 -9.45 15.39
C TYR A 47 -4.18 -7.93 15.27
N LEU A 48 -5.23 -7.11 15.36
CA LEU A 48 -5.10 -5.65 15.29
C LEU A 48 -4.36 -5.12 16.51
N GLU A 49 -3.36 -4.27 16.24
CA GLU A 49 -2.50 -3.66 17.24
C GLU A 49 -2.47 -2.15 17.02
N PHE A 50 -3.12 -1.40 17.90
CA PHE A 50 -3.20 0.04 17.83
C PHE A 50 -2.06 0.66 18.63
N GLY A 51 -0.89 0.76 17.99
CA GLY A 51 0.34 1.25 18.61
C GLY A 51 1.12 2.22 17.71
N PRO A 52 2.11 2.93 18.28
CA PRO A 52 2.99 3.78 17.49
C PRO A 52 3.77 2.94 16.48
N ASP A 53 4.05 3.53 15.32
CA ASP A 53 4.86 2.85 14.31
C ASP A 53 6.35 2.92 14.65
N ILE A 54 6.80 1.98 15.49
CA ILE A 54 8.19 1.89 15.93
C ILE A 54 9.01 1.14 14.85
N PRO A 55 10.04 1.80 14.26
CA PRO A 55 10.95 1.14 13.32
C PRO A 55 11.67 -0.04 13.95
N TYR A 56 11.91 -1.08 13.16
CA TYR A 56 12.81 -2.17 13.56
C TYR A 56 14.19 -1.61 13.94
N GLY A 57 14.57 -1.74 15.22
CA GLY A 57 15.95 -1.49 15.67
C GLY A 57 16.18 -0.51 16.83
N ARG A 58 15.16 0.19 17.37
CA ARG A 58 15.32 1.06 18.56
C ARG A 58 14.68 0.47 19.83
N SER A 59 15.04 -0.78 20.17
CA SER A 59 14.59 -1.53 21.37
C SER A 59 13.42 -2.50 21.19
N SER A 60 13.06 -2.88 19.96
CA SER A 60 12.30 -4.12 19.73
C SER A 60 13.27 -5.22 19.28
N PRO A 61 13.14 -6.45 19.79
CA PRO A 61 13.96 -7.56 19.31
C PRO A 61 13.84 -7.60 17.79
N SER A 62 14.98 -7.85 17.13
CA SER A 62 15.02 -8.52 15.83
C SER A 62 13.83 -9.47 15.69
N PHE A 63 13.33 -9.67 14.47
CA PHE A 63 12.39 -10.72 14.07
C PHE A 63 12.85 -12.17 14.42
N ARG A 64 13.50 -12.41 15.56
CA ARG A 64 12.99 -13.44 16.45
C ARG A 64 11.50 -13.16 16.52
N HIS A 65 10.71 -14.05 15.92
CA HIS A 65 9.40 -14.35 16.45
C HIS A 65 9.45 -14.01 17.93
N SER A 66 8.72 -12.98 18.39
CA SER A 66 8.44 -12.95 19.81
C SER A 66 7.90 -14.35 20.04
N GLU A 67 8.65 -15.16 20.79
CA GLU A 67 8.25 -16.48 21.26
C GLU A 67 7.09 -16.22 22.23
N VAL A 68 6.00 -15.63 21.73
CA VAL A 68 4.69 -15.84 22.29
C VAL A 68 4.50 -17.32 22.02
N SER A 69 4.80 -18.12 23.03
CA SER A 69 4.62 -19.56 22.98
C SER A 69 3.25 -19.85 22.38
N THR A 70 3.12 -20.96 21.66
CA THR A 70 1.82 -21.42 21.15
C THR A 70 0.76 -21.46 22.25
N GLN A 71 1.17 -21.73 23.49
CA GLN A 71 0.35 -21.62 24.72
C GLN A 71 -0.10 -20.20 25.05
N SER A 72 0.75 -19.18 24.88
CA SER A 72 0.36 -17.79 25.12
C SER A 72 -0.54 -17.23 24.01
N LEU A 73 -0.52 -17.77 22.78
CA LEU A 73 -1.48 -17.40 21.74
C LEU A 73 -2.82 -18.13 21.89
N THR A 74 -2.82 -19.37 22.40
CA THR A 74 -4.06 -20.13 22.65
C THR A 74 -4.89 -19.51 23.77
N ASP A 75 -4.24 -19.02 24.83
CA ASP A 75 -4.94 -18.44 26.00
C ASP A 75 -5.40 -16.99 25.75
N LEU A 76 -4.68 -16.23 24.93
CA LEU A 76 -4.97 -14.80 24.68
C LEU A 76 -6.15 -14.59 23.71
N TYR A 77 -6.43 -15.57 22.85
CA TYR A 77 -7.35 -15.43 21.72
C TYR A 77 -8.47 -16.48 21.70
N ASP A 78 -8.80 -17.09 22.84
CA ASP A 78 -9.98 -17.97 22.94
C ASP A 78 -11.25 -17.12 23.10
N ASP A 79 -12.15 -17.16 22.12
CA ASP A 79 -13.45 -16.48 22.13
C ASP A 79 -14.44 -17.27 21.26
N PRO A 80 -14.97 -18.39 21.78
CA PRO A 80 -15.82 -19.28 21.00
C PRO A 80 -17.10 -18.61 20.48
N ALA A 81 -17.60 -17.59 21.19
CA ALA A 81 -18.77 -16.82 20.78
C ALA A 81 -18.53 -16.04 19.48
N HIS A 82 -17.28 -15.66 19.21
CA HIS A 82 -16.86 -14.92 18.03
C HIS A 82 -16.00 -15.76 17.06
N GLY A 83 -16.09 -17.09 17.17
CA GLY A 83 -15.48 -18.02 16.22
C GLY A 83 -13.99 -18.28 16.43
N TRP A 84 -13.46 -17.95 17.61
CA TRP A 84 -12.07 -18.22 17.98
C TRP A 84 -11.96 -19.39 18.96
N ARG A 85 -11.13 -20.37 18.64
CA ARG A 85 -10.79 -21.48 19.53
C ARG A 85 -9.31 -21.78 19.48
N ALA A 86 -8.68 -21.94 20.65
CA ALA A 86 -7.26 -22.30 20.77
C ALA A 86 -6.35 -21.40 19.89
N GLY A 87 -6.59 -20.10 19.94
CA GLY A 87 -5.82 -19.09 19.20
C GLY A 87 -5.98 -19.12 17.68
N ARG A 88 -6.98 -19.84 17.17
CA ARG A 88 -7.30 -19.91 15.73
C ARG A 88 -8.74 -19.54 15.48
N ARG A 89 -8.99 -19.01 14.28
CA ARG A 89 -10.35 -18.79 13.79
C ARG A 89 -10.89 -20.09 13.17
N GLU A 90 -11.96 -20.64 13.74
CA GLU A 90 -12.60 -21.88 13.24
C GLU A 90 -13.67 -21.60 12.18
N THR A 91 -14.33 -20.44 12.26
CA THR A 91 -15.43 -20.08 11.36
C THR A 91 -15.08 -18.88 10.50
N ALA A 92 -15.53 -18.91 9.24
CA ALA A 92 -15.43 -17.75 8.35
C ALA A 92 -16.21 -16.56 8.94
N LEU A 93 -15.71 -15.35 8.73
CA LEU A 93 -16.42 -14.13 9.11
C LEU A 93 -17.71 -14.01 8.31
N LYS A 94 -18.80 -13.68 8.99
CA LYS A 94 -20.05 -13.29 8.32
C LYS A 94 -19.82 -12.00 7.54
N SER A 95 -20.39 -11.89 6.34
CA SER A 95 -20.29 -10.68 5.50
C SER A 95 -20.66 -9.41 6.25
N GLN A 96 -21.69 -9.45 7.11
CA GLN A 96 -22.09 -8.30 7.95
C GLN A 96 -20.97 -7.77 8.85
N VAL A 97 -20.11 -8.65 9.38
CA VAL A 97 -18.97 -8.25 10.24
C VAL A 97 -17.87 -7.61 9.40
N ILE A 98 -17.60 -8.19 8.22
CA ILE A 98 -16.64 -7.65 7.24
C ILE A 98 -17.11 -6.25 6.82
N ASN A 99 -18.35 -6.13 6.35
CA ASN A 99 -18.90 -4.89 5.81
C ASN A 99 -18.94 -3.79 6.88
N ARG A 100 -19.26 -4.12 8.14
CA ARG A 100 -19.23 -3.13 9.24
C ARG A 100 -17.85 -2.54 9.50
N VAL A 101 -16.80 -3.36 9.38
CA VAL A 101 -15.42 -2.97 9.72
C VAL A 101 -14.70 -2.30 8.56
N PHE A 102 -15.09 -2.62 7.32
CA PHE A 102 -14.63 -1.94 6.09
C PHE A 102 -15.59 -0.85 5.60
N ASP A 103 -16.58 -0.50 6.42
CA ASP A 103 -17.53 0.57 6.12
C ASP A 103 -16.81 1.93 6.05
N GLU A 104 -17.43 2.90 5.38
CA GLU A 104 -16.87 4.23 5.25
C GLU A 104 -16.84 4.96 6.61
N ILE A 105 -15.89 5.89 6.73
CA ILE A 105 -15.84 6.84 7.85
C ILE A 105 -16.82 7.96 7.54
N GLU A 106 -17.88 8.06 8.33
CA GLU A 106 -18.84 9.14 8.24
C GLU A 106 -18.32 10.35 9.05
N CYS A 107 -17.81 11.38 8.35
CA CYS A 107 -17.35 12.63 8.96
C CYS A 107 -17.57 13.78 7.97
N PRO A 108 -18.37 14.81 8.30
CA PRO A 108 -18.74 15.27 9.65
C PRO A 108 -20.19 14.98 10.09
N VAL A 109 -21.05 14.46 9.22
CA VAL A 109 -22.48 14.25 9.54
C VAL A 109 -22.94 13.00 8.79
N PRO A 110 -23.93 12.24 9.32
CA PRO A 110 -24.69 11.23 8.55
C PRO A 110 -25.47 11.80 7.35
N CYS A 111 -25.12 12.98 6.86
CA CYS A 111 -25.90 13.68 5.86
C CYS A 111 -25.49 13.20 4.48
N GLU A 112 -26.47 12.73 3.70
CA GLU A 112 -26.34 12.43 2.28
C GLU A 112 -26.01 13.68 1.41
N ASP A 113 -25.83 14.86 2.03
CA ASP A 113 -25.55 16.13 1.34
C ASP A 113 -24.03 16.41 1.27
N GLU A 114 -23.43 16.04 0.14
CA GLU A 114 -22.02 16.30 -0.18
C GLU A 114 -21.61 17.78 -0.07
N GLU A 115 -22.52 18.73 -0.28
CA GLU A 115 -22.19 20.16 -0.20
C GLU A 115 -22.06 20.63 1.25
N LEU A 116 -22.80 20.04 2.19
CA LEU A 116 -22.63 20.32 3.62
C LEU A 116 -21.30 19.76 4.15
N GLU A 117 -20.98 18.51 3.81
CA GLU A 117 -19.71 17.86 4.14
C GLU A 117 -18.52 18.70 3.62
N LYS A 118 -18.60 19.13 2.36
CA LYS A 118 -17.61 20.03 1.74
C LYS A 118 -17.48 21.36 2.47
N LYS A 119 -18.59 22.03 2.82
CA LYS A 119 -18.57 23.30 3.55
C LYS A 119 -17.93 23.16 4.92
N TRP A 120 -18.16 22.05 5.61
CA TRP A 120 -17.55 21.80 6.91
C TRP A 120 -16.03 21.65 6.81
N TRP A 121 -15.52 20.82 5.89
CA TRP A 121 -14.07 20.69 5.68
C TRP A 121 -13.40 22.04 5.34
N GLN A 122 -14.09 22.89 4.58
CA GLN A 122 -13.60 24.23 4.23
C GLN A 122 -13.53 25.19 5.42
N ARG A 123 -14.32 24.96 6.48
CA ARG A 123 -14.34 25.79 7.70
C ARG A 123 -13.22 25.46 8.68
N LEU A 124 -12.69 24.22 8.67
CA LEU A 124 -11.55 23.86 9.52
C LEU A 124 -10.37 24.77 9.18
N PRO A 125 -9.55 25.24 10.13
CA PRO A 125 -8.39 26.11 9.84
C PRO A 125 -7.31 25.41 9.00
N LEU A 126 -6.39 26.19 8.42
CA LEU A 126 -5.18 25.64 7.80
C LEU A 126 -4.23 25.19 8.91
N VAL A 127 -3.51 24.11 8.66
CA VAL A 127 -2.55 23.54 9.61
C VAL A 127 -1.18 23.44 8.94
N PRO A 128 -0.40 24.54 8.90
CA PRO A 128 0.90 24.57 8.23
C PRO A 128 1.96 23.72 8.94
N ALA A 129 1.78 23.40 10.22
CA ALA A 129 2.74 22.57 10.95
C ALA A 129 2.82 21.13 10.43
N ILE A 130 1.74 20.59 9.83
CA ILE A 130 1.73 19.21 9.33
C ILE A 130 2.54 19.08 8.04
N THR A 131 3.57 18.24 8.08
CA THR A 131 4.42 17.90 6.93
C THR A 131 4.23 16.47 6.45
N GLY A 132 3.70 15.58 7.29
CA GLY A 132 3.41 14.19 6.93
C GLY A 132 2.03 13.72 7.40
N VAL A 133 1.38 12.84 6.64
CA VAL A 133 0.12 12.19 7.05
C VAL A 133 0.20 10.68 6.86
N TYR A 134 -0.07 9.92 7.92
CA TYR A 134 -0.11 8.46 7.93
C TYR A 134 -1.54 7.96 8.17
N LEU A 135 -2.08 7.26 7.19
CA LEU A 135 -3.37 6.58 7.23
C LEU A 135 -3.12 5.08 7.11
N ARG A 136 -2.91 4.43 8.25
CA ARG A 136 -2.44 3.03 8.34
C ARG A 136 -3.58 2.02 8.25
N GLN A 137 -3.25 0.79 7.84
CA GLN A 137 -4.14 -0.37 7.70
C GLN A 137 -4.90 -0.73 9.00
N GLN A 138 -4.40 -0.32 10.16
CA GLN A 138 -5.09 -0.51 11.44
C GLN A 138 -6.46 0.17 11.46
N THR A 139 -6.63 1.28 10.74
CA THR A 139 -7.95 1.84 10.41
C THR A 139 -8.57 0.95 9.34
N ARG A 140 -9.38 -0.01 9.77
CA ARG A 140 -10.07 -0.91 8.84
C ARG A 140 -11.20 -0.20 8.08
N ARG A 141 -11.79 0.83 8.69
CA ARG A 141 -12.80 1.67 8.03
C ARG A 141 -12.20 2.41 6.84
N ARG A 142 -12.99 2.62 5.80
CA ARG A 142 -12.54 3.27 4.56
C ARG A 142 -12.66 4.78 4.67
N TRP A 143 -11.56 5.48 4.36
CA TRP A 143 -11.61 6.91 4.07
C TRP A 143 -12.20 7.13 2.69
N LYS A 144 -13.20 8.00 2.55
CA LYS A 144 -13.63 8.47 1.24
C LYS A 144 -12.50 9.29 0.60
N PRO A 145 -12.09 9.02 -0.65
CA PRO A 145 -11.02 9.80 -1.28
C PRO A 145 -11.36 11.30 -1.44
N THR A 146 -12.65 11.64 -1.51
CA THR A 146 -13.15 13.02 -1.51
C THR A 146 -12.91 13.72 -0.17
N ASP A 147 -13.07 13.04 0.96
CA ASP A 147 -12.72 13.60 2.28
C ASP A 147 -11.22 13.77 2.45
N LEU A 148 -10.43 12.80 1.98
CA LEU A 148 -8.96 12.94 1.96
C LEU A 148 -8.51 14.15 1.13
N THR A 149 -9.15 14.37 -0.02
CA THR A 149 -8.90 15.55 -0.87
C THR A 149 -9.11 16.83 -0.07
N ARG A 150 -10.23 16.92 0.66
CA ARG A 150 -10.60 18.09 1.44
C ARG A 150 -9.70 18.26 2.67
N MET A 151 -9.37 17.18 3.36
CA MET A 151 -8.46 17.16 4.51
C MET A 151 -7.06 17.63 4.10
N PHE A 152 -6.47 17.03 3.05
CA PHE A 152 -5.13 17.37 2.60
C PHE A 152 -5.04 18.82 2.08
N ALA A 153 -6.11 19.38 1.53
CA ALA A 153 -6.17 20.79 1.17
C ALA A 153 -5.95 21.75 2.36
N ARG A 154 -6.10 21.26 3.62
CA ARG A 154 -5.82 22.04 4.83
C ARG A 154 -4.37 21.95 5.32
N PHE A 155 -3.52 21.12 4.69
CA PHE A 155 -2.12 20.90 5.06
C PHE A 155 -1.17 21.48 3.99
N PRO A 156 -0.90 22.80 3.98
CA PRO A 156 -0.17 23.46 2.89
C PRO A 156 1.30 23.01 2.75
N ASN A 157 1.89 22.47 3.81
CA ASN A 157 3.28 22.01 3.85
C ASN A 157 3.42 20.48 3.76
N LEU A 158 2.35 19.78 3.41
CA LEU A 158 2.36 18.32 3.27
C LEU A 158 3.39 17.90 2.21
N ASN A 159 4.39 17.12 2.66
CA ASN A 159 5.48 16.62 1.85
C ASN A 159 5.57 15.08 1.84
N GLU A 160 4.94 14.40 2.81
CA GLU A 160 4.92 12.94 2.93
C GLU A 160 3.49 12.41 3.14
N LEU A 161 3.09 11.40 2.36
CA LEU A 161 1.82 10.70 2.48
C LEU A 161 2.02 9.19 2.53
N TRP A 162 1.49 8.55 3.57
CA TRP A 162 1.31 7.10 3.66
C TRP A 162 -0.18 6.80 3.73
N TYR A 163 -0.68 6.05 2.75
CA TYR A 163 -2.08 5.71 2.66
C TYR A 163 -2.25 4.23 2.37
N GLU A 164 -2.84 3.52 3.32
CA GLU A 164 -2.98 2.05 3.31
C GLU A 164 -4.48 1.66 3.31
N PRO A 165 -5.25 1.99 2.25
CA PRO A 165 -6.66 1.67 2.19
C PRO A 165 -6.90 0.17 2.10
N TRP A 166 -8.12 -0.23 2.42
CA TRP A 166 -8.62 -1.55 2.08
C TRP A 166 -9.27 -1.53 0.71
N LYS A 167 -9.04 -2.62 -0.03
CA LYS A 167 -9.70 -2.87 -1.30
C LYS A 167 -11.21 -2.93 -1.12
N ASP A 168 -11.91 -2.29 -2.04
CA ASP A 168 -13.36 -2.20 -2.01
C ASP A 168 -14.03 -3.48 -2.55
N GLU A 169 -15.33 -3.61 -2.30
CA GLU A 169 -16.14 -4.60 -2.98
C GLU A 169 -16.08 -4.38 -4.50
N PRO A 170 -16.03 -5.44 -5.32
CA PRO A 170 -15.85 -5.33 -6.77
C PRO A 170 -16.82 -4.39 -7.50
N LEU A 171 -18.05 -4.27 -7.02
CA LEU A 171 -19.08 -3.38 -7.58
C LEU A 171 -18.76 -1.90 -7.32
N MET A 172 -18.18 -1.59 -6.16
CA MET A 172 -17.89 -0.23 -5.71
C MET A 172 -16.50 0.24 -6.14
N GLN A 173 -15.56 -0.69 -6.38
CA GLN A 173 -14.18 -0.38 -6.73
C GLN A 173 -14.06 0.63 -7.88
N SER A 174 -14.89 0.55 -8.92
CA SER A 174 -14.81 1.50 -10.05
C SER A 174 -15.19 2.94 -9.68
N PHE A 175 -16.10 3.12 -8.72
CA PHE A 175 -16.45 4.44 -8.18
C PHE A 175 -15.33 4.94 -7.28
N THR A 176 -14.85 4.08 -6.39
CA THR A 176 -13.71 4.36 -5.51
C THR A 176 -12.47 4.73 -6.30
N ASP A 177 -12.14 4.02 -7.39
CA ASP A 177 -11.02 4.35 -8.28
C ASP A 177 -11.18 5.73 -8.92
N LYS A 178 -12.40 6.11 -9.33
CA LYS A 178 -12.69 7.44 -9.88
C LYS A 178 -12.50 8.55 -8.84
N ASP A 179 -12.85 8.30 -7.59
CA ASP A 179 -12.61 9.25 -6.51
C ASP A 179 -11.12 9.34 -6.17
N HIS A 180 -10.37 8.24 -6.26
CA HIS A 180 -8.91 8.25 -6.17
C HIS A 180 -8.26 9.06 -7.31
N GLU A 181 -8.83 9.05 -8.52
CA GLU A 181 -8.35 9.93 -9.59
C GLU A 181 -8.46 11.41 -9.20
N THR A 182 -9.55 11.79 -8.54
CA THR A 182 -9.76 13.14 -8.01
C THR A 182 -8.75 13.45 -6.92
N LEU A 183 -8.57 12.52 -5.96
CA LEU A 183 -7.59 12.63 -4.89
C LEU A 183 -6.18 12.87 -5.43
N PHE A 184 -5.69 12.01 -6.33
CA PHE A 184 -4.35 12.15 -6.91
C PHE A 184 -4.19 13.45 -7.70
N GLY A 185 -5.26 13.93 -8.33
CA GLY A 185 -5.28 15.23 -9.02
C GLY A 185 -5.22 16.44 -8.09
N SER A 186 -5.56 16.27 -6.81
CA SER A 186 -5.63 17.35 -5.82
C SER A 186 -4.37 17.50 -4.96
N LEU A 187 -3.46 16.52 -5.00
CA LEU A 187 -2.27 16.51 -4.16
C LEU A 187 -1.37 17.72 -4.43
N HIS A 188 -0.82 18.29 -3.35
CA HIS A 188 0.01 19.48 -3.41
C HIS A 188 1.31 19.23 -4.17
N LYS A 189 1.80 20.26 -4.87
CA LYS A 189 3.10 20.23 -5.57
C LYS A 189 4.31 20.09 -4.62
N ASN A 190 4.11 20.30 -3.33
CA ASN A 190 5.13 20.13 -2.30
C ASN A 190 5.33 18.66 -1.90
N LEU A 191 4.40 17.76 -2.27
CA LEU A 191 4.52 16.34 -1.98
C LEU A 191 5.79 15.76 -2.62
N ARG A 192 6.58 15.03 -1.83
CA ARG A 192 7.84 14.39 -2.26
C ARG A 192 7.79 12.88 -2.10
N THR A 193 7.11 12.39 -1.07
CA THR A 193 6.99 10.97 -0.79
C THR A 193 5.53 10.58 -0.77
N MET A 194 5.17 9.58 -1.56
CA MET A 194 3.84 8.99 -1.54
C MET A 194 3.94 7.47 -1.57
N ILE A 195 3.42 6.84 -0.52
CA ILE A 195 3.38 5.38 -0.35
C ILE A 195 1.92 4.96 -0.24
N LEU A 196 1.45 4.21 -1.25
CA LEU A 196 0.09 3.72 -1.37
C LEU A 196 0.09 2.20 -1.28
N PHE A 197 -0.76 1.63 -0.44
CA PHE A 197 -0.90 0.18 -0.28
C PHE A 197 -2.38 -0.22 -0.16
N GLU A 198 -2.99 -0.67 -1.25
CA GLU A 198 -4.36 -1.21 -1.20
C GLU A 198 -4.33 -2.64 -0.67
N ASN A 199 -4.66 -2.82 0.60
CA ASN A 199 -4.63 -4.13 1.22
C ASN A 199 -5.87 -4.96 0.86
N PHE A 200 -5.72 -6.28 0.85
CA PHE A 200 -6.80 -7.23 0.63
C PHE A 200 -6.54 -8.50 1.44
N ASN A 201 -7.57 -9.35 1.58
CA ASN A 201 -7.43 -10.71 2.07
C ASN A 201 -8.08 -11.67 1.07
N GLN A 202 -7.33 -12.66 0.59
CA GLN A 202 -7.80 -13.59 -0.45
C GLN A 202 -8.84 -14.57 0.05
N ASP A 203 -8.90 -14.78 1.36
CA ASP A 203 -9.82 -15.70 2.02
C ASP A 203 -11.09 -15.00 2.51
N TYR A 204 -11.21 -13.67 2.37
CA TYR A 204 -12.50 -13.00 2.50
C TYR A 204 -13.30 -13.35 1.25
N GLU A 205 -14.25 -14.26 1.41
CA GLU A 205 -15.06 -14.78 0.31
C GLU A 205 -15.71 -13.63 -0.46
N ILE A 206 -15.25 -13.41 -1.69
CA ILE A 206 -15.98 -12.62 -2.66
C ILE A 206 -17.09 -13.54 -3.19
N PRO A 207 -18.38 -13.18 -3.05
CA PRO A 207 -19.47 -13.90 -3.70
C PRO A 207 -19.13 -14.21 -5.16
N LYS A 208 -19.31 -15.47 -5.57
CA LYS A 208 -19.03 -15.90 -6.96
C LYS A 208 -19.75 -15.03 -8.01
N SER A 209 -20.89 -14.47 -7.63
CA SER A 209 -21.67 -13.51 -8.42
C SER A 209 -20.94 -12.20 -8.74
N TRP A 210 -19.82 -11.91 -8.09
CA TRP A 210 -19.05 -10.67 -8.27
C TRP A 210 -17.73 -10.90 -9.01
N HIS A 211 -17.50 -12.09 -9.57
CA HIS A 211 -16.26 -12.41 -10.30
C HIS A 211 -16.12 -11.62 -11.61
N LEU A 212 -17.20 -11.44 -12.37
CA LEU A 212 -17.18 -10.66 -13.60
C LEU A 212 -16.93 -9.17 -13.32
N GLU A 213 -17.44 -8.69 -12.20
CA GLU A 213 -17.33 -7.34 -11.67
C GLU A 213 -15.91 -7.09 -11.17
N ALA A 214 -15.29 -8.06 -10.49
CA ALA A 214 -13.89 -7.98 -10.08
C ALA A 214 -12.93 -7.93 -11.28
N ILE A 215 -13.26 -8.65 -12.35
CA ILE A 215 -12.53 -8.58 -13.63
C ILE A 215 -12.71 -7.19 -14.25
N ARG A 216 -13.93 -6.65 -14.30
CA ARG A 216 -14.20 -5.29 -14.83
C ARG A 216 -13.55 -4.18 -14.01
N ALA A 217 -13.59 -4.25 -12.68
CA ALA A 217 -12.94 -3.31 -11.78
C ALA A 217 -11.43 -3.25 -12.04
N ARG A 218 -10.77 -4.41 -12.22
CA ARG A 218 -9.35 -4.46 -12.59
C ARG A 218 -9.07 -3.91 -14.00
N MET A 219 -10.01 -4.00 -14.94
CA MET A 219 -9.88 -3.33 -16.25
C MET A 219 -10.00 -1.79 -16.12
N GLY A 220 -10.74 -1.28 -15.14
CA GLY A 220 -10.89 0.15 -14.80
C GLY A 220 -9.61 0.82 -14.28
N ASN A 221 -8.66 0.03 -13.78
CA ASN A 221 -7.39 0.49 -13.22
C ASN A 221 -6.52 1.30 -14.21
N THR A 222 -6.77 1.20 -15.51
CA THR A 222 -5.98 1.92 -16.53
C THR A 222 -6.06 3.45 -16.36
N ALA A 223 -7.25 3.99 -16.09
CA ALA A 223 -7.43 5.44 -15.94
C ALA A 223 -6.72 5.94 -14.68
N LEU A 224 -6.92 5.25 -13.56
CA LEU A 224 -6.27 5.53 -12.29
C LEU A 224 -4.75 5.48 -12.37
N ALA A 225 -4.18 4.42 -12.96
CA ALA A 225 -2.72 4.28 -13.13
C ALA A 225 -2.13 5.41 -13.99
N ARG A 226 -2.83 5.82 -15.06
CA ARG A 226 -2.42 6.97 -15.90
C ARG A 226 -2.52 8.29 -15.14
N LYS A 227 -3.57 8.48 -14.35
CA LYS A 227 -3.76 9.66 -13.51
C LYS A 227 -2.64 9.76 -12.47
N LEU A 228 -2.31 8.66 -11.80
CA LEU A 228 -1.20 8.59 -10.85
C LEU A 228 0.15 8.88 -11.51
N ALA A 229 0.42 8.33 -12.69
CA ALA A 229 1.65 8.60 -13.44
C ALA A 229 1.81 10.09 -13.79
N LYS A 230 0.73 10.77 -14.19
CA LYS A 230 0.74 12.21 -14.50
C LYS A 230 0.94 13.09 -13.28
N THR A 231 0.33 12.72 -12.16
CA THR A 231 0.33 13.53 -10.92
C THR A 231 1.59 13.29 -10.08
N SER A 232 2.34 12.23 -10.34
CA SER A 232 3.57 11.87 -9.61
C SER A 232 4.87 12.52 -10.12
N GLN A 233 4.81 13.42 -11.12
CA GLN A 233 6.02 13.96 -11.76
C GLN A 233 6.95 14.74 -10.80
N ASP A 234 6.38 15.36 -9.77
CA ASP A 234 7.14 16.14 -8.78
C ASP A 234 7.65 15.30 -7.58
N LEU A 235 7.31 14.01 -7.52
CA LEU A 235 7.70 13.11 -6.43
C LEU A 235 9.17 12.70 -6.51
N GLN A 236 9.74 12.43 -5.34
CA GLN A 236 11.06 11.81 -5.17
C GLN A 236 10.95 10.31 -4.88
N VAL A 237 9.90 9.90 -4.18
CA VAL A 237 9.61 8.50 -3.85
C VAL A 237 8.13 8.22 -4.13
N LEU A 238 7.87 7.21 -4.97
CA LEU A 238 6.55 6.67 -5.20
C LEU A 238 6.57 5.17 -4.95
N SER A 239 5.72 4.71 -4.03
CA SER A 239 5.33 3.31 -3.95
C SER A 239 3.82 3.21 -4.14
N ALA A 240 3.37 2.36 -5.05
CA ALA A 240 1.95 2.10 -5.24
C ALA A 240 1.72 0.61 -5.42
N SER A 241 1.30 -0.03 -4.32
CA SER A 241 1.11 -1.46 -4.23
C SER A 241 -0.37 -1.81 -4.23
N PHE A 242 -0.75 -2.71 -5.14
CA PHE A 242 -2.08 -3.27 -5.37
C PHE A 242 -3.18 -2.29 -5.79
N ILE A 243 -2.98 -0.97 -5.59
CA ILE A 243 -3.89 0.10 -6.02
C ILE A 243 -3.80 0.39 -7.53
N VAL A 244 -2.62 0.22 -8.14
CA VAL A 244 -2.42 0.38 -9.58
C VAL A 244 -1.52 -0.72 -10.14
N ASP A 245 -1.69 -1.03 -11.43
CA ASP A 245 -0.80 -1.95 -12.14
C ASP A 245 0.31 -1.20 -12.91
N ALA A 246 1.56 -1.64 -12.72
CA ALA A 246 2.73 -1.13 -13.41
C ALA A 246 2.60 -1.16 -14.94
N ARG A 247 1.91 -2.18 -15.49
CA ARG A 247 1.59 -2.27 -16.92
C ARG A 247 0.93 -1.00 -17.43
N HIS A 248 -0.03 -0.45 -16.69
CA HIS A 248 -0.78 0.73 -17.11
C HIS A 248 -0.06 2.03 -16.75
N PHE A 249 0.63 2.07 -15.60
CA PHE A 249 1.44 3.22 -15.18
C PHE A 249 2.49 3.59 -16.24
N PHE A 250 3.25 2.62 -16.74
CA PHE A 250 4.31 2.88 -17.71
C PHE A 250 3.81 3.24 -19.12
N LEU A 251 2.53 3.02 -19.43
CA LEU A 251 1.94 3.48 -20.70
C LEU A 251 1.76 5.00 -20.73
N ALA A 252 1.65 5.66 -19.57
CA ALA A 252 1.53 7.12 -19.49
C ALA A 252 2.76 7.86 -20.05
N ARG A 253 3.91 7.19 -20.19
CA ARG A 253 5.09 7.75 -20.89
C ARG A 253 4.77 8.22 -22.31
N ARG A 254 3.78 7.59 -22.96
CA ARG A 254 3.33 7.93 -24.32
C ARG A 254 2.69 9.32 -24.39
N GLU A 255 2.43 9.92 -23.22
CA GLU A 255 1.86 11.25 -23.03
C GLU A 255 2.93 12.25 -22.57
N SER A 256 4.20 11.99 -22.88
CA SER A 256 5.35 12.86 -22.58
C SER A 256 5.60 13.12 -21.08
N CYS A 257 5.22 12.16 -20.21
CA CYS A 257 5.54 12.25 -18.79
C CYS A 257 7.05 12.17 -18.54
N ILE A 258 7.55 13.09 -17.72
CA ILE A 258 8.95 13.16 -17.26
C ILE A 258 8.91 13.24 -15.74
N TRP A 259 9.78 12.48 -15.06
CA TRP A 259 9.89 12.50 -13.59
C TRP A 259 11.28 13.03 -13.20
N PRO A 260 11.47 14.36 -13.17
CA PRO A 260 12.79 14.95 -12.96
C PRO A 260 13.40 14.66 -11.57
N ASN A 261 12.56 14.33 -10.58
CA ASN A 261 12.98 14.19 -9.19
C ASN A 261 12.90 12.77 -8.64
N LEU A 262 12.27 11.84 -9.37
CA LEU A 262 11.99 10.50 -8.86
C LEU A 262 13.29 9.70 -8.70
N THR A 263 13.54 9.26 -7.48
CA THR A 263 14.71 8.47 -7.07
C THR A 263 14.36 7.02 -6.79
N SER A 264 13.13 6.77 -6.34
CA SER A 264 12.61 5.42 -6.12
C SER A 264 11.18 5.27 -6.64
N LEU A 265 10.94 4.19 -7.36
CA LEU A 265 9.63 3.80 -7.87
C LEU A 265 9.37 2.32 -7.56
N THR A 266 8.36 2.03 -6.76
CA THR A 266 7.95 0.65 -6.46
C THR A 266 6.48 0.45 -6.85
N LEU A 267 6.19 -0.49 -7.74
CA LEU A 267 4.85 -0.75 -8.26
C LEU A 267 4.55 -2.25 -8.20
N THR A 268 3.27 -2.59 -8.09
CA THR A 268 2.84 -3.98 -8.31
C THR A 268 2.46 -4.24 -9.76
N SER A 269 2.61 -5.47 -10.25
CA SER A 269 1.94 -5.90 -11.49
C SER A 269 1.41 -7.31 -11.41
N SER A 270 0.16 -7.47 -11.87
CA SER A 270 -0.47 -8.77 -12.07
C SER A 270 0.24 -9.63 -13.11
N LEU A 271 1.03 -9.03 -14.02
CA LEU A 271 1.82 -9.76 -15.02
C LEU A 271 2.98 -10.56 -14.41
N LEU A 272 3.41 -10.24 -13.18
CA LEU A 272 4.37 -11.07 -12.45
C LEU A 272 3.63 -12.20 -11.73
N GLY A 273 2.91 -13.02 -12.50
CA GLY A 273 2.09 -14.13 -12.02
C GLY A 273 2.08 -15.28 -13.04
N PRO A 274 1.59 -16.47 -12.65
CA PRO A 274 1.69 -17.68 -13.47
C PRO A 274 0.92 -17.62 -14.79
N ASP A 275 -0.12 -16.79 -14.85
CA ASP A 275 -1.03 -16.71 -16.00
C ASP A 275 -0.53 -15.77 -17.11
N ALA A 276 0.54 -15.02 -16.86
CA ALA A 276 1.04 -14.02 -17.79
C ALA A 276 1.99 -14.62 -18.83
N SER A 277 1.85 -14.20 -20.09
CA SER A 277 2.79 -14.60 -21.13
C SER A 277 4.14 -13.87 -20.95
N SER A 278 5.24 -14.52 -21.34
CA SER A 278 6.55 -13.84 -21.36
C SER A 278 6.54 -12.60 -22.26
N ALA A 279 5.71 -12.57 -23.31
CA ALA A 279 5.58 -11.41 -24.19
C ALA A 279 4.94 -10.21 -23.47
N ASP A 280 3.96 -10.44 -22.60
CA ASP A 280 3.34 -9.36 -21.81
C ASP A 280 4.32 -8.83 -20.76
N ILE A 281 5.06 -9.72 -20.08
CA ILE A 281 6.11 -9.34 -19.14
C ILE A 281 7.19 -8.51 -19.84
N ASP A 282 7.71 -8.98 -20.97
CA ASP A 282 8.68 -8.24 -21.78
C ASP A 282 8.14 -6.87 -22.19
N GLY A 283 6.89 -6.82 -22.68
CA GLY A 283 6.24 -5.58 -23.09
C GLY A 283 6.14 -4.58 -21.94
N MET A 284 5.80 -5.03 -20.73
CA MET A 284 5.81 -4.19 -19.54
C MET A 284 7.22 -3.70 -19.19
N LEU A 285 8.22 -4.58 -19.16
CA LEU A 285 9.60 -4.23 -18.80
C LEU A 285 10.25 -3.29 -19.82
N LEU A 286 9.92 -3.42 -21.11
CA LEU A 286 10.32 -2.47 -22.16
C LEU A 286 9.68 -1.10 -21.96
N ASN A 287 8.40 -1.06 -21.59
CA ASN A 287 7.74 0.21 -21.25
C ASN A 287 8.33 0.84 -19.99
N ALA A 288 8.70 0.03 -18.99
CA ALA A 288 9.37 0.48 -17.77
C ALA A 288 10.75 1.08 -18.08
N ALA A 289 11.58 0.40 -18.89
CA ALA A 289 12.88 0.92 -19.32
C ALA A 289 12.75 2.24 -20.10
N ALA A 290 11.78 2.32 -21.01
CA ALA A 290 11.48 3.55 -21.74
C ALA A 290 11.04 4.69 -20.81
N ALA A 291 10.23 4.41 -19.78
CA ALA A 291 9.86 5.40 -18.78
C ALA A 291 11.06 5.83 -17.92
N ALA A 292 11.89 4.88 -17.48
CA ALA A 292 13.11 5.10 -16.69
C ALA A 292 14.11 6.03 -17.40
N SER A 293 14.15 6.00 -18.74
CA SER A 293 14.94 6.95 -19.54
C SER A 293 14.54 8.42 -19.32
N ASN A 294 13.29 8.68 -18.90
CA ASN A 294 12.79 10.01 -18.57
C ASN A 294 12.85 10.32 -17.06
N MET A 295 13.64 9.56 -16.30
CA MET A 295 13.79 9.71 -14.85
C MET A 295 15.28 9.94 -14.51
N PRO A 296 15.82 11.16 -14.67
CA PRO A 296 17.27 11.42 -14.59
C PRO A 296 17.90 11.18 -13.22
N LYS A 297 17.10 11.12 -12.14
CA LYS A 297 17.58 10.87 -10.77
C LYS A 297 17.23 9.47 -10.26
N ILE A 298 16.70 8.59 -11.12
CA ILE A 298 16.21 7.29 -10.70
C ILE A 298 17.37 6.43 -10.20
N ARG A 299 17.20 5.86 -9.00
CA ARG A 299 18.17 4.95 -8.39
C ARG A 299 17.62 3.56 -8.24
N THR A 300 16.30 3.43 -8.07
CA THR A 300 15.64 2.15 -7.85
C THR A 300 14.29 2.12 -8.55
N ILE A 301 14.05 1.07 -9.34
CA ILE A 301 12.74 0.70 -9.84
C ILE A 301 12.47 -0.72 -9.39
N GLU A 302 11.37 -0.96 -8.70
CA GLU A 302 10.92 -2.28 -8.27
C GLU A 302 9.52 -2.55 -8.82
N ILE A 303 9.36 -3.62 -9.57
CA ILE A 303 8.07 -4.13 -10.00
C ILE A 303 7.90 -5.48 -9.32
N TRP A 304 6.86 -5.64 -8.52
CA TRP A 304 6.70 -6.85 -7.71
C TRP A 304 5.27 -7.38 -7.73
N ASN A 305 5.09 -8.60 -7.25
CA ASN A 305 3.79 -9.19 -6.98
C ASN A 305 3.90 -10.22 -5.86
N GLY A 306 2.83 -10.35 -5.09
CA GLY A 306 2.81 -11.19 -3.89
C GLY A 306 1.41 -11.72 -3.61
N LYS A 307 1.30 -13.03 -3.40
CA LYS A 307 0.15 -13.73 -2.83
C LYS A 307 0.58 -15.08 -2.30
N LYS A 308 -0.33 -15.84 -1.69
CA LYS A 308 -0.06 -17.23 -1.30
C LYS A 308 0.52 -18.02 -2.48
N GLY A 309 1.69 -18.63 -2.28
CA GLY A 309 2.44 -19.39 -3.27
C GLY A 309 3.20 -18.58 -4.32
N LEU A 310 3.10 -17.25 -4.31
CA LEU A 310 3.68 -16.37 -5.33
C LEU A 310 4.41 -15.20 -4.69
N ALA A 311 5.69 -15.06 -5.02
CA ALA A 311 6.45 -13.85 -4.75
C ALA A 311 7.36 -13.61 -5.95
N MET A 312 7.23 -12.46 -6.60
CA MET A 312 8.00 -12.10 -7.78
C MET A 312 8.49 -10.65 -7.69
N LEU A 313 9.71 -10.40 -8.12
CA LEU A 313 10.36 -9.10 -8.13
C LEU A 313 11.25 -8.96 -9.36
N PHE A 314 11.04 -7.87 -10.09
CA PHE A 314 12.02 -7.25 -10.95
C PHE A 314 12.54 -6.01 -10.24
N ARG A 315 13.87 -5.87 -10.08
CA ARG A 315 14.50 -4.69 -9.51
C ARG A 315 15.58 -4.17 -10.43
N TYR A 316 15.51 -2.90 -10.81
CA TYR A 316 16.64 -2.13 -11.30
C TYR A 316 17.20 -1.31 -10.14
N ARG A 317 18.50 -1.36 -9.88
CA ARG A 317 19.14 -0.60 -8.82
C ARG A 317 20.53 -0.12 -9.22
N THR A 318 20.79 1.17 -8.97
CA THR A 318 22.11 1.77 -9.10
C THR A 318 22.88 1.63 -7.78
N ALA A 319 24.18 1.34 -7.85
CA ALA A 319 25.05 1.38 -6.68
C ALA A 319 25.24 2.81 -6.16
N ARG A 320 25.61 2.96 -4.89
CA ARG A 320 25.75 4.28 -4.24
C ARG A 320 26.85 5.14 -4.88
N ASP A 321 27.86 4.50 -5.46
CA ASP A 321 28.96 5.13 -6.20
C ASP A 321 28.58 5.48 -7.64
N GLY A 322 27.40 5.05 -8.12
CA GLY A 322 26.93 5.22 -9.49
C GLY A 322 27.70 4.39 -10.53
N GLN A 323 28.65 3.56 -10.11
CA GLN A 323 29.58 2.85 -10.99
C GLN A 323 29.08 1.48 -11.43
N SER A 324 28.06 0.92 -10.78
CA SER A 324 27.42 -0.32 -11.23
C SER A 324 25.90 -0.22 -11.16
N VAL A 325 25.26 -0.98 -12.03
CA VAL A 325 23.81 -1.14 -12.07
C VAL A 325 23.50 -2.62 -12.01
N THR A 326 22.59 -3.00 -11.14
CA THR A 326 22.13 -4.37 -11.01
C THR A 326 20.67 -4.46 -11.40
N VAL A 327 20.34 -5.41 -12.26
CA VAL A 327 18.97 -5.90 -12.45
C VAL A 327 18.84 -7.24 -11.72
N THR A 328 18.01 -7.28 -10.68
CA THR A 328 17.73 -8.49 -9.91
C THR A 328 16.35 -9.03 -10.30
N LEU A 329 16.30 -10.30 -10.65
CA LEU A 329 15.08 -11.08 -10.83
C LEU A 329 14.95 -12.04 -9.66
N ARG A 330 13.90 -11.91 -8.86
CA ARG A 330 13.77 -12.73 -7.66
C ARG A 330 12.35 -13.25 -7.51
N GLY A 331 12.18 -14.55 -7.35
CA GLY A 331 10.84 -15.05 -7.09
C GLY A 331 10.63 -16.56 -7.12
N THR A 332 9.36 -16.94 -7.03
CA THR A 332 8.86 -18.32 -6.95
C THR A 332 8.78 -19.02 -8.31
N SER A 333 9.09 -18.31 -9.37
CA SER A 333 9.13 -18.82 -10.74
C SER A 333 10.29 -18.18 -11.48
N GLU A 334 10.87 -18.91 -12.42
CA GLU A 334 11.98 -18.41 -13.20
C GLU A 334 11.47 -17.36 -14.20
N VAL A 335 11.99 -16.14 -14.12
CA VAL A 335 11.81 -15.12 -15.14
C VAL A 335 13.14 -14.94 -15.83
N ILE A 336 13.17 -15.23 -17.14
CA ILE A 336 14.36 -15.04 -17.97
C ILE A 336 14.19 -13.74 -18.72
N LEU A 337 15.10 -12.78 -18.50
CA LEU A 337 15.13 -11.56 -19.30
C LEU A 337 15.60 -11.88 -20.71
N ARG A 338 14.72 -11.66 -21.69
CA ARG A 338 15.11 -11.78 -23.10
C ARG A 338 16.15 -10.72 -23.47
N PRO A 339 17.01 -11.00 -24.47
CA PRO A 339 18.07 -10.07 -24.90
C PRO A 339 17.56 -8.64 -25.17
N THR A 340 16.38 -8.51 -25.79
CA THR A 340 15.76 -7.21 -26.08
C THR A 340 15.47 -6.40 -24.81
N VAL A 341 15.01 -7.05 -23.74
CA VAL A 341 14.71 -6.39 -22.46
C VAL A 341 16.01 -6.00 -21.78
N ALA A 342 17.00 -6.90 -21.73
CA ALA A 342 18.32 -6.62 -21.17
C ALA A 342 18.97 -5.40 -21.85
N GLN A 343 18.99 -5.37 -23.18
CA GLN A 343 19.53 -4.25 -23.97
C GLN A 343 18.80 -2.92 -23.69
N ALA A 344 17.48 -2.96 -23.45
CA ALA A 344 16.73 -1.76 -23.11
C ALA A 344 17.15 -1.19 -21.75
N TRP A 345 17.42 -2.04 -20.75
CA TRP A 345 17.89 -1.61 -19.44
C TRP A 345 19.37 -1.20 -19.45
N GLU A 346 20.20 -1.81 -20.30
CA GLU A 346 21.56 -1.32 -20.58
C GLU A 346 21.52 0.09 -21.17
N ALA A 347 20.61 0.37 -22.11
CA ALA A 347 20.44 1.70 -22.68
C ALA A 347 20.01 2.73 -21.62
N VAL A 348 19.20 2.35 -20.63
CA VAL A 348 18.86 3.21 -19.48
C VAL A 348 20.11 3.53 -18.66
N ALA A 349 20.92 2.51 -18.33
CA ALA A 349 22.18 2.70 -17.60
C ALA A 349 23.14 3.64 -18.34
N LEU A 350 23.33 3.41 -19.65
CA LEU A 350 24.16 4.26 -20.50
C LEU A 350 23.67 5.70 -20.57
N ARG A 351 22.34 5.91 -20.70
CA ARG A 351 21.73 7.24 -20.76
C ARG A 351 22.01 8.07 -19.51
N HIS A 352 21.98 7.44 -18.35
CA HIS A 352 22.23 8.08 -17.06
C HIS A 352 23.70 8.02 -16.63
N ARG A 353 24.59 7.58 -17.53
CA ARG A 353 26.05 7.44 -17.32
C ARG A 353 26.40 6.54 -16.13
N HIS A 354 25.58 5.53 -15.87
CA HIS A 354 25.92 4.47 -14.95
C HIS A 354 26.85 3.44 -15.61
N GLY A 355 27.53 2.63 -14.80
CA GLY A 355 28.42 1.60 -15.33
C GLY A 355 27.69 0.37 -15.88
N ARG A 356 28.44 -0.74 -15.97
CA ARG A 356 27.95 -1.98 -16.59
C ARG A 356 26.73 -2.53 -15.86
N LEU A 357 25.76 -3.01 -16.65
CA LEU A 357 24.61 -3.73 -16.13
C LEU A 357 25.00 -5.17 -15.77
N GLU A 358 24.70 -5.56 -14.54
CA GLU A 358 24.80 -6.93 -14.04
C GLU A 358 23.39 -7.48 -13.84
N ILE A 359 23.17 -8.74 -14.23
CA ILE A 359 21.88 -9.42 -14.07
C ILE A 359 22.07 -10.52 -13.03
N GLU A 360 21.26 -10.46 -11.99
CA GLU A 360 21.22 -11.43 -10.89
C GLU A 360 19.85 -12.11 -10.86
N SER A 361 19.84 -13.40 -10.54
CA SER A 361 18.61 -14.18 -10.41
C SER A 361 18.60 -14.98 -9.12
N ASP A 362 17.52 -14.87 -8.35
CA ASP A 362 17.32 -15.54 -7.07
C ASP A 362 15.98 -16.31 -7.05
N SER A 363 16.02 -17.57 -6.63
CA SER A 363 14.80 -18.37 -6.44
C SER A 363 14.26 -18.25 -5.02
N ILE A 364 12.94 -18.31 -4.88
CA ILE A 364 12.22 -18.39 -3.61
C ILE A 364 11.34 -19.64 -3.64
N ASP A 365 11.34 -20.43 -2.58
CA ASP A 365 10.40 -21.54 -2.46
C ASP A 365 8.96 -21.00 -2.34
N GLY A 366 8.09 -21.33 -3.29
CA GLY A 366 6.68 -20.91 -3.23
C GLY A 366 5.95 -21.46 -2.00
N ASN A 367 6.39 -22.60 -1.45
CA ASN A 367 5.76 -23.22 -0.30
C ASN A 367 5.90 -22.40 0.98
N ILE A 368 6.94 -21.56 1.09
CA ILE A 368 7.13 -20.69 2.25
C ILE A 368 6.33 -19.39 2.17
N ILE A 369 5.69 -19.09 1.04
CA ILE A 369 4.90 -17.87 0.86
C ILE A 369 3.43 -18.16 1.18
N LYS A 370 2.98 -17.83 2.40
CA LYS A 370 1.59 -18.07 2.83
C LYS A 370 0.65 -16.92 2.49
N SER A 371 1.16 -15.72 2.28
CA SER A 371 0.37 -14.54 1.92
C SER A 371 1.18 -13.45 1.21
N HIS A 372 0.50 -12.36 0.84
CA HIS A 372 1.16 -11.17 0.30
C HIS A 372 2.02 -10.46 1.35
N GLY A 373 1.66 -10.52 2.64
CA GLY A 373 2.50 -10.02 3.73
C GLY A 373 3.84 -10.76 3.82
N GLU A 374 3.80 -12.10 3.78
CA GLU A 374 5.03 -12.90 3.75
C GLU A 374 5.83 -12.70 2.45
N ALA A 375 5.16 -12.52 1.31
CA ALA A 375 5.84 -12.18 0.06
C ALA A 375 6.68 -10.90 0.21
N ILE A 376 6.15 -9.84 0.84
CA ILE A 376 6.90 -8.59 1.10
C ILE A 376 8.15 -8.87 1.94
N CYS A 377 8.03 -9.66 3.00
CA CYS A 377 9.16 -10.04 3.87
C CYS A 377 10.24 -10.81 3.08
N HIS A 378 9.84 -11.77 2.25
CA HIS A 378 10.78 -12.60 1.50
C HIS A 378 11.41 -11.89 0.31
N LEU A 379 10.71 -10.97 -0.35
CA LEU A 379 11.22 -10.23 -1.51
C LEU A 379 12.33 -9.23 -1.16
N LYS A 380 12.43 -8.80 0.12
CA LYS A 380 13.44 -7.84 0.60
C LYS A 380 13.45 -6.55 -0.24
N LEU A 381 12.28 -5.96 -0.45
CA LEU A 381 12.11 -4.71 -1.21
C LEU A 381 13.01 -3.59 -0.64
N SER A 382 13.53 -2.73 -1.51
CA SER A 382 14.46 -1.66 -1.12
C SER A 382 13.69 -0.45 -0.59
N THR A 383 12.50 -0.21 -1.15
CA THR A 383 11.56 0.80 -0.67
C THR A 383 10.55 0.15 0.26
N GLN A 384 10.22 0.83 1.35
CA GLN A 384 9.07 0.42 2.16
C GLN A 384 7.79 0.62 1.36
N VAL A 385 7.02 -0.46 1.20
CA VAL A 385 5.74 -0.42 0.48
C VAL A 385 4.54 -0.24 1.40
N ILE A 386 4.74 -0.47 2.69
CA ILE A 386 3.75 -0.41 3.77
C ILE A 386 4.49 -0.16 5.09
N ARG A 387 3.82 0.43 6.10
CA ARG A 387 4.42 0.63 7.42
C ARG A 387 4.73 -0.70 8.12
N PRO A 388 5.83 -0.80 8.89
CA PRO A 388 6.22 -2.02 9.59
C PRO A 388 5.16 -2.61 10.53
N VAL A 389 4.40 -1.76 11.24
CA VAL A 389 3.28 -2.21 12.08
C VAL A 389 2.15 -2.84 11.26
N SER A 390 1.78 -2.25 10.13
CA SER A 390 0.74 -2.77 9.24
C SER A 390 1.17 -4.10 8.60
N LEU A 391 2.44 -4.20 8.15
CA LEU A 391 2.98 -5.47 7.66
C LEU A 391 2.90 -6.59 8.71
N ARG A 392 3.24 -6.26 9.97
CA ARG A 392 3.12 -7.20 11.09
C ARG A 392 1.68 -7.67 11.28
N GLN A 393 0.70 -6.78 11.21
CA GLN A 393 -0.71 -7.14 11.32
C GLN A 393 -1.18 -8.06 10.19
N ILE A 394 -0.76 -7.80 8.94
CA ILE A 394 -1.07 -8.68 7.79
C ILE A 394 -0.50 -10.09 8.03
N VAL A 395 0.79 -10.18 8.40
CA VAL A 395 1.43 -11.49 8.66
C VAL A 395 0.78 -12.22 9.83
N LYS A 396 0.45 -11.51 10.91
CA LYS A 396 -0.20 -12.07 12.11
C LYS A 396 -1.61 -12.55 11.79
N GLU A 397 -2.37 -11.82 10.98
CA GLU A 397 -3.68 -12.24 10.49
C GLU A 397 -3.62 -13.62 9.81
N ASP A 398 -2.66 -13.82 8.92
CA ASP A 398 -2.47 -15.10 8.23
C ASP A 398 -2.02 -16.24 9.15
N GLN A 399 -1.14 -15.94 10.11
CA GLN A 399 -0.67 -16.91 11.11
C GLN A 399 -1.80 -17.39 12.02
N LEU A 400 -2.65 -16.48 12.53
CA LEU A 400 -3.77 -16.86 13.38
C LEU A 400 -4.83 -17.70 12.63
N ARG A 401 -4.91 -17.55 11.31
CA ARG A 401 -5.82 -18.34 10.47
C ARG A 401 -5.25 -19.72 10.13
N THR A 402 -3.97 -19.80 9.78
CA THR A 402 -3.34 -21.05 9.29
C THR A 402 -2.67 -21.87 10.39
N GLY A 403 -2.44 -21.26 11.57
CA GLY A 403 -1.80 -21.83 12.74
C GLY A 403 -0.37 -21.33 12.97
N PRO A 404 0.14 -21.37 14.23
CA PRO A 404 1.55 -21.12 14.49
C PRO A 404 2.43 -22.20 13.85
N PHE A 405 3.53 -21.79 13.22
CA PHE A 405 4.49 -22.70 12.61
C PHE A 405 5.86 -22.62 13.30
N ASN A 406 6.48 -23.79 13.47
CA ASN A 406 7.89 -23.94 13.81
C ASN A 406 8.75 -23.58 12.60
N MET A 407 9.36 -22.41 12.58
CA MET A 407 10.46 -22.10 11.66
C MET A 407 11.78 -22.14 12.43
N LYS A 408 12.65 -23.11 12.08
CA LYS A 408 14.09 -22.97 12.27
C LYS A 408 14.64 -22.33 10.99
N ILE A 409 15.01 -21.06 11.04
CA ILE A 409 15.74 -20.40 9.94
C ILE A 409 16.97 -19.72 10.53
N TRP A 410 18.11 -19.97 9.87
CA TRP A 410 19.47 -19.61 10.22
C TRP A 410 19.80 -18.14 9.92
#